data_AF-A0A351A145-F1
#
_entry.id   AF-A0A351A145-F1
#
_cell.length_a   1.000
_cell.length_b   1.000
_cell.length_c   1.000
_cell.angle_alpha   90.00
_cell.angle_beta   90.00
_cell.angle_gamma   90.00
#
_symmetry.space_group_name_H-M   'P 1'
#
loop_
_entity.id
_entity.type
_entity.pdbx_description
1 polymer ?
#
loop_
_entity_poly.entity_id
_entity_poly.type
_entity_poly.pdbx_seq_one_letter_code
_entity_poly.pdbx_strand_id
1 'polypeptide(L)'
;PPPPASPLYGIEDPAPCSFASEGRLPWRSLAVPATDAWGSPRTAVGDDWGGHWHYRVDPRFAEAPITAATLPSANLQIRGHDGSRITTSDSQAVAIVYSTGPNRRADGLNASYTVTAPLYQAGPPTPDYDDLLAWLGRPLLIARLAQGGRL
;
A
#
# COMPACT_ATOMS: atom_id res chain seq x y z
N PRO A 1 -13.20 4.04 2.61
CA PRO A 1 -13.62 3.37 1.36
C PRO A 1 -15.15 3.23 1.27
N PRO A 2 -15.73 3.23 0.05
CA PRO A 2 -17.17 3.07 -0.15
C PRO A 2 -17.73 1.73 0.38
N PRO A 3 -19.03 1.65 0.71
CA PRO A 3 -19.67 0.39 1.12
C PRO A 3 -19.82 -0.59 -0.05
N PRO A 4 -19.96 -1.92 0.19
CA PRO A 4 -19.99 -2.93 -0.88
C PRO A 4 -21.06 -2.72 -1.96
N ALA A 5 -22.22 -2.16 -1.60
CA ALA A 5 -23.31 -1.87 -2.54
C ALA A 5 -23.06 -0.61 -3.40
N SER A 6 -22.03 0.18 -3.12
CA SER A 6 -21.72 1.39 -3.87
C SER A 6 -21.15 1.04 -5.25
N PRO A 7 -21.56 1.75 -6.32
CA PRO A 7 -20.91 1.60 -7.63
C PRO A 7 -19.42 1.95 -7.60
N LEU A 8 -18.99 2.75 -6.63
CA LEU A 8 -17.60 3.15 -6.42
C LEU A 8 -16.79 2.15 -5.58
N TYR A 9 -17.39 1.07 -5.10
CA TYR A 9 -16.68 0.07 -4.30
C TYR A 9 -15.57 -0.59 -5.11
N GLY A 10 -14.33 -0.51 -4.62
CA GLY A 10 -13.16 -1.06 -5.31
C GLY A 10 -12.64 -0.24 -6.48
N ILE A 11 -13.14 0.98 -6.69
CA ILE A 11 -12.68 1.93 -7.70
C ILE A 11 -11.67 2.90 -7.07
N GLU A 12 -10.76 3.48 -7.86
CA GLU A 12 -9.82 4.49 -7.40
C GLU A 12 -10.54 5.75 -6.90
N ASP A 13 -10.00 6.34 -5.84
CA ASP A 13 -10.51 7.62 -5.34
C ASP A 13 -10.19 8.74 -6.36
N PRO A 14 -11.13 9.67 -6.63
CA PRO A 14 -10.87 10.80 -7.49
C PRO A 14 -9.82 11.73 -6.86
N ALA A 15 -9.05 12.43 -7.69
CA ALA A 15 -8.13 13.46 -7.22
C ALA A 15 -8.89 14.65 -6.59
N PRO A 16 -8.36 15.25 -5.50
CA PRO A 16 -7.11 14.90 -4.82
C PRO A 16 -7.25 13.64 -3.94
N CYS A 17 -6.23 12.77 -3.97
CA CYS A 17 -6.24 11.55 -3.17
C CYS A 17 -6.20 11.87 -1.67
N SER A 18 -6.99 11.13 -0.88
CA SER A 18 -6.95 11.25 0.58
C SER A 18 -5.88 10.35 1.19
N PHE A 19 -5.14 10.88 2.15
CA PHE A 19 -4.17 10.16 2.97
C PHE A 19 -4.56 10.22 4.45
N ALA A 20 -5.85 10.33 4.76
CA ALA A 20 -6.32 10.39 6.15
C ALA A 20 -6.36 9.01 6.84
N SER A 21 -6.41 7.93 6.06
CA SER A 21 -6.46 6.55 6.53
C SER A 21 -5.67 5.61 5.62
N GLU A 22 -5.44 4.39 6.06
CA GLU A 22 -4.84 3.33 5.24
C GLU A 22 -5.71 3.04 4.01
N GLY A 23 -5.06 2.86 2.84
CA GLY A 23 -5.75 2.65 1.58
C GLY A 23 -6.19 1.20 1.38
N ARG A 24 -7.14 0.98 0.46
CA ARG A 24 -7.49 -0.35 -0.07
C ARG A 24 -7.32 -0.38 -1.57
N LEU A 25 -6.62 -1.39 -2.06
CA LEU A 25 -6.23 -1.45 -3.47
C LEU A 25 -7.50 -1.29 -4.35
N PRO A 26 -7.51 -0.38 -5.34
CA PRO A 26 -8.67 -0.17 -6.22
C PRO A 26 -8.78 -1.33 -7.22
N TRP A 27 -9.17 -2.49 -6.69
CA TRP A 27 -9.09 -3.77 -7.35
C TRP A 27 -9.96 -3.86 -8.62
N ARG A 28 -11.09 -3.14 -8.68
CA ARG A 28 -11.93 -3.10 -9.89
C ARG A 28 -11.24 -2.37 -11.01
N SER A 29 -10.66 -1.22 -10.70
CA SER A 29 -9.96 -0.38 -11.66
C SER A 29 -8.69 -1.05 -12.19
N LEU A 30 -8.02 -1.80 -11.32
CA LEU A 30 -6.85 -2.60 -11.68
C LEU A 30 -7.21 -3.97 -12.27
N ALA A 31 -8.50 -4.34 -12.32
CA ALA A 31 -8.98 -5.64 -12.76
C ALA A 31 -8.30 -6.84 -12.06
N VAL A 32 -8.07 -6.72 -10.75
CA VAL A 32 -7.49 -7.77 -9.89
C VAL A 32 -8.51 -8.25 -8.86
N PRO A 33 -8.31 -9.42 -8.23
CA PRO A 33 -9.15 -9.86 -7.14
C PRO A 33 -9.19 -8.84 -5.98
N ALA A 34 -10.37 -8.72 -5.35
CA ALA A 34 -10.57 -7.81 -4.23
C ALA A 34 -9.80 -8.21 -2.96
N THR A 35 -9.49 -9.49 -2.83
CA THR A 35 -8.89 -10.11 -1.65
C THR A 35 -7.60 -10.84 -1.99
N ASP A 36 -6.79 -11.07 -0.97
CA ASP A 36 -5.67 -11.99 -1.03
C ASP A 36 -6.16 -13.46 -0.95
N ALA A 37 -5.22 -14.39 -0.73
CA ALA A 37 -5.50 -15.82 -0.67
C ALA A 37 -6.33 -16.26 0.55
N TRP A 38 -6.44 -15.42 1.59
CA TRP A 38 -7.11 -15.73 2.86
C TRP A 38 -8.35 -14.88 3.10
N GLY A 39 -8.52 -13.78 2.36
CA GLY A 39 -9.65 -12.89 2.48
C GLY A 39 -10.97 -13.46 1.96
N SER A 40 -12.04 -12.79 2.36
CA SER A 40 -13.39 -13.05 1.85
C SER A 40 -14.03 -11.73 1.42
N PRO A 41 -14.86 -11.70 0.35
CA PRO A 41 -15.50 -10.48 -0.08
C PRO A 41 -16.41 -9.90 1.00
N ARG A 42 -16.35 -8.59 1.18
CA ARG A 42 -17.33 -7.86 2.00
C ARG A 42 -18.68 -7.83 1.29
N THR A 43 -19.73 -8.09 2.06
CA THR A 43 -21.14 -8.08 1.64
C THR A 43 -21.95 -6.98 2.34
N ALA A 44 -21.50 -6.53 3.52
CA ALA A 44 -22.15 -5.49 4.31
C ALA A 44 -21.16 -4.39 4.74
N VAL A 45 -21.72 -3.25 5.19
CA VAL A 45 -20.93 -2.08 5.62
C VAL A 45 -20.08 -2.38 6.86
N GLY A 46 -20.56 -3.26 7.74
CA GLY A 46 -19.90 -3.64 8.99
C GLY A 46 -18.84 -4.73 8.85
N ASP A 47 -18.72 -5.36 7.69
CA ASP A 47 -17.73 -6.42 7.48
C ASP A 47 -16.32 -5.83 7.62
N ASP A 48 -15.42 -6.60 8.23
CA ASP A 48 -14.03 -6.21 8.36
C ASP A 48 -13.32 -6.16 6.99
N TRP A 49 -12.09 -5.64 7.01
CA TRP A 49 -11.24 -5.59 5.82
C TRP A 49 -10.19 -6.69 5.80
N GLY A 50 -10.33 -7.72 6.64
CA GLY A 50 -9.37 -8.80 6.77
C GLY A 50 -9.21 -9.56 5.46
N GLY A 51 -7.96 -9.68 5.01
CA GLY A 51 -7.60 -10.31 3.75
C GLY A 51 -7.94 -9.51 2.49
N HIS A 52 -8.25 -8.21 2.61
CA HIS A 52 -8.18 -7.29 1.48
C HIS A 52 -6.74 -6.80 1.27
N TRP A 53 -6.40 -6.40 0.05
CA TRP A 53 -5.11 -5.75 -0.21
C TRP A 53 -5.10 -4.31 0.31
N HIS A 54 -4.16 -4.01 1.18
CA HIS A 54 -3.89 -2.66 1.65
C HIS A 54 -2.87 -2.00 0.72
N TYR A 55 -2.99 -0.69 0.50
CA TYR A 55 -2.01 0.04 -0.29
C TYR A 55 -1.72 1.41 0.30
N ARG A 56 -0.48 1.84 0.08
CA ARG A 56 -0.01 3.18 0.43
C ARG A 56 0.87 3.71 -0.69
N VAL A 57 0.70 4.98 -1.04
CA VAL A 57 1.58 5.69 -1.96
C VAL A 57 2.10 6.95 -1.28
N ASP A 58 3.31 7.38 -1.65
CA ASP A 58 3.82 8.69 -1.26
C ASP A 58 3.00 9.79 -1.96
N PRO A 59 2.54 10.85 -1.26
CA PRO A 59 1.67 11.86 -1.86
C PRO A 59 2.24 12.50 -3.13
N ARG A 60 3.57 12.69 -3.22
CA ARG A 60 4.21 13.27 -4.42
C ARG A 60 4.15 12.37 -5.65
N PHE A 61 3.86 11.09 -5.45
CA PHE A 61 3.75 10.07 -6.51
C PHE A 61 2.30 9.68 -6.81
N ALA A 62 1.32 10.31 -6.15
CA ALA A 62 -0.10 10.18 -6.47
C ALA A 62 -0.59 11.27 -7.43
N GLU A 63 0.23 12.28 -7.70
CA GLU A 63 -0.08 13.44 -8.52
C GLU A 63 0.77 13.43 -9.80
N ALA A 64 0.18 13.84 -10.93
CA ALA A 64 0.88 13.99 -12.19
C ALA A 64 1.29 15.47 -12.42
N PRO A 65 2.41 15.74 -13.12
CA PRO A 65 3.36 14.79 -13.69
C PRO A 65 4.41 14.30 -12.68
N ILE A 66 4.76 13.01 -12.76
CA ILE A 66 5.90 12.43 -12.03
C ILE A 66 7.13 12.50 -12.94
N THR A 67 8.21 13.08 -12.44
CA THR A 67 9.48 13.26 -13.17
C THR A 67 10.66 12.64 -12.42
N ALA A 68 11.82 12.52 -13.07
CA ALA A 68 13.04 12.09 -12.40
C ALA A 68 13.45 13.01 -11.22
N ALA A 69 13.00 14.27 -11.18
CA ALA A 69 13.27 15.18 -10.07
C ALA A 69 12.27 15.02 -8.90
N THR A 70 11.21 14.22 -9.05
CA THR A 70 10.20 14.03 -8.00
C THR A 70 10.81 13.30 -6.81
N LEU A 71 10.74 13.91 -5.64
CA LEU A 71 11.25 13.37 -4.37
C LEU A 71 10.08 12.98 -3.45
N PRO A 72 10.19 11.88 -2.68
CA PRO A 72 9.15 11.49 -1.73
C PRO A 72 8.98 12.53 -0.62
N SER A 73 7.74 12.77 -0.18
CA SER A 73 7.44 13.70 0.92
C SER A 73 7.06 12.99 2.22
N ALA A 74 6.38 11.85 2.15
CA ALA A 74 5.98 11.07 3.31
C ALA A 74 7.11 10.17 3.82
N ASN A 75 8.07 9.83 2.96
CA ASN A 75 9.24 9.02 3.31
C ASN A 75 8.83 7.65 3.90
N LEU A 76 8.05 6.88 3.14
CA LEU A 76 7.59 5.54 3.55
C LEU A 76 8.77 4.67 4.00
N GLN A 77 8.79 4.29 5.28
CA GLN A 77 9.84 3.47 5.86
C GLN A 77 9.41 2.02 5.98
N ILE A 78 10.29 1.08 5.63
CA ILE A 78 10.07 -0.35 5.79
C ILE A 78 11.20 -0.92 6.65
N ARG A 79 10.84 -1.74 7.64
CA ARG A 79 11.77 -2.39 8.56
C ARG A 79 11.63 -3.91 8.56
N GLY A 80 12.75 -4.58 8.81
CA GLY A 80 12.77 -6.00 9.15
C GLY A 80 12.26 -6.27 10.56
N HIS A 81 12.03 -7.53 10.90
CA HIS A 81 11.66 -7.98 12.25
C HIS A 81 12.67 -7.58 13.33
N ASP A 82 13.95 -7.50 12.96
CA ASP A 82 15.06 -7.07 13.82
C ASP A 82 15.16 -5.53 13.97
N GLY A 83 14.22 -4.79 13.37
CA GLY A 83 14.21 -3.34 13.34
C GLY A 83 15.19 -2.71 12.33
N SER A 84 15.95 -3.52 11.59
CA SER A 84 16.82 -3.04 10.52
C SER A 84 16.02 -2.28 9.46
N ARG A 85 16.63 -1.27 8.84
CA ARG A 85 15.99 -0.51 7.77
C ARG A 85 16.15 -1.25 6.45
N ILE A 86 15.03 -1.61 5.82
CA ILE A 86 15.00 -2.16 4.47
C ILE A 86 15.07 -1.01 3.45
N THR A 87 14.28 0.05 3.66
CA THR A 87 14.36 1.28 2.87
C THR A 87 15.41 2.22 3.46
N THR A 88 16.33 2.70 2.63
CA THR A 88 17.33 3.73 2.98
C THR A 88 17.00 5.06 2.31
N SER A 89 17.77 6.11 2.60
CA SER A 89 17.60 7.43 1.97
C SER A 89 17.66 7.38 0.43
N ASP A 90 18.44 6.46 -0.11
CA ASP A 90 18.67 6.34 -1.56
C ASP A 90 17.70 5.33 -2.21
N SER A 91 17.05 4.50 -1.41
CA SER A 91 16.08 3.47 -1.81
C SER A 91 14.76 3.64 -1.05
N GLN A 92 14.24 4.86 -1.06
CA GLN A 92 12.95 5.17 -0.44
C GLN A 92 11.81 4.48 -1.19
N ALA A 93 10.92 3.84 -0.43
CA ALA A 93 9.67 3.32 -0.98
C ALA A 93 8.76 4.49 -1.36
N VAL A 94 8.15 4.38 -2.54
CA VAL A 94 7.17 5.35 -3.06
C VAL A 94 5.77 4.75 -3.14
N ALA A 95 5.68 3.42 -3.17
CA ALA A 95 4.42 2.71 -3.06
C ALA A 95 4.62 1.40 -2.29
N ILE A 96 3.60 1.00 -1.56
CA ILE A 96 3.52 -0.22 -0.76
C ILE A 96 2.17 -0.88 -1.05
N VAL A 97 2.18 -2.20 -1.15
CA VAL A 97 0.98 -3.04 -1.10
C VAL A 97 1.24 -4.17 -0.11
N TYR A 98 0.26 -4.47 0.75
CA TYR A 98 0.41 -5.60 1.66
C TYR A 98 -0.91 -6.36 1.85
N SER A 99 -0.75 -7.64 2.18
CA SER A 99 -1.79 -8.56 2.63
C SER A 99 -1.66 -8.75 4.13
N THR A 100 -2.80 -8.96 4.80
CA THR A 100 -2.88 -9.21 6.25
C THR A 100 -2.73 -10.69 6.62
N GLY A 101 -2.17 -11.49 5.71
CA GLY A 101 -1.87 -12.90 5.92
C GLY A 101 -3.05 -13.81 6.30
N PRO A 102 -2.73 -15.07 6.65
CA PRO A 102 -3.68 -16.07 7.16
C PRO A 102 -4.54 -15.63 8.35
N ASN A 103 -4.01 -14.83 9.27
CA ASN A 103 -4.73 -14.39 10.46
C ASN A 103 -5.75 -13.26 10.15
N ARG A 104 -5.67 -12.69 8.94
CA ARG A 104 -6.54 -11.63 8.39
C ARG A 104 -6.48 -10.33 9.18
N ARG A 105 -5.36 -10.04 9.85
CA ARG A 105 -5.13 -8.87 10.68
C ARG A 105 -3.76 -8.31 10.39
N ALA A 106 -3.67 -6.99 10.23
CA ALA A 106 -2.37 -6.36 10.09
C ALA A 106 -1.59 -6.48 11.41
N ASP A 107 -0.33 -6.91 11.31
CA ASP A 107 0.52 -7.24 12.45
C ASP A 107 1.73 -6.29 12.58
N GLY A 108 2.37 -6.32 13.75
CA GLY A 108 3.59 -5.54 14.00
C GLY A 108 3.42 -4.06 13.68
N LEU A 109 4.31 -3.51 12.85
CA LEU A 109 4.24 -2.10 12.45
C LEU A 109 3.11 -1.82 11.44
N ASN A 110 2.59 -2.82 10.74
CA ASN A 110 1.49 -2.65 9.78
C ASN A 110 0.12 -2.50 10.47
N ALA A 111 0.02 -2.93 11.73
CA ALA A 111 -1.19 -2.83 12.54
C ALA A 111 -1.65 -1.39 12.79
N SER A 112 -0.74 -0.41 12.66
CA SER A 112 -1.01 0.99 12.94
C SER A 112 -0.75 1.87 11.72
N TYR A 113 -1.76 2.66 11.35
CA TYR A 113 -1.63 3.64 10.29
C TYR A 113 -1.13 4.99 10.84
N THR A 114 -0.09 5.56 10.21
CA THR A 114 0.40 6.90 10.57
C THR A 114 0.62 7.75 9.32
N VAL A 115 0.07 8.97 9.32
CA VAL A 115 0.27 9.93 8.21
C VAL A 115 1.70 10.48 8.21
N THR A 116 2.20 10.85 9.40
CA THR A 116 3.51 11.44 9.62
C THR A 116 4.54 10.36 9.99
N ALA A 117 5.61 10.23 9.21
CA ALA A 117 6.60 9.16 9.36
C ALA A 117 5.99 7.73 9.28
N PRO A 118 5.25 7.41 8.19
CA PRO A 118 4.70 6.08 7.95
C PRO A 118 5.79 5.01 8.01
N LEU A 119 5.49 3.97 8.78
CA LEU A 119 6.41 2.90 9.09
C LEU A 119 5.71 1.56 8.94
N TYR A 120 6.31 0.67 8.17
CA TYR A 120 5.80 -0.66 7.86
C TYR A 120 6.87 -1.71 8.19
N GLN A 121 6.41 -2.94 8.40
CA GLN A 121 7.24 -4.11 8.65
C GLN A 121 7.17 -5.06 7.45
N ALA A 122 8.29 -5.68 7.11
CA ALA A 122 8.36 -6.72 6.10
C ALA A 122 9.35 -7.81 6.55
N GLY A 123 9.05 -9.04 6.18
CA GLY A 123 9.91 -10.18 6.47
C GLY A 123 9.16 -11.52 6.34
N PRO A 124 9.84 -12.63 6.60
CA PRO A 124 9.22 -13.95 6.56
C PRO A 124 8.15 -14.10 7.65
N PRO A 125 7.09 -14.89 7.42
CA PRO A 125 6.09 -15.15 8.44
C PRO A 125 6.69 -15.74 9.72
N THR A 126 6.24 -15.24 10.86
CA THR A 126 6.52 -15.74 12.20
C THR A 126 5.19 -16.03 12.92
N PRO A 127 5.20 -16.64 14.13
CA PRO A 127 3.96 -16.89 14.86
C PRO A 127 3.11 -15.63 15.16
N ASP A 128 3.76 -14.46 15.27
CA ASP A 128 3.13 -13.18 15.63
C ASP A 128 3.10 -12.17 14.47
N TYR A 129 3.47 -12.60 13.26
CA TYR A 129 3.47 -11.75 12.07
C TYR A 129 3.32 -12.61 10.83
N ASP A 130 2.23 -12.47 10.09
CA ASP A 130 2.02 -13.20 8.83
C ASP A 130 1.70 -12.31 7.62
N ASP A 131 1.80 -10.98 7.80
CA ASP A 131 1.63 -9.99 6.75
C ASP A 131 2.66 -10.14 5.62
N LEU A 132 2.17 -10.09 4.38
CA LEU A 132 3.00 -10.10 3.18
C LEU A 132 3.06 -8.71 2.57
N LEU A 133 4.23 -8.07 2.62
CA LEU A 133 4.44 -6.72 2.10
C LEU A 133 5.34 -6.72 0.86
N ALA A 134 4.86 -6.06 -0.19
CA ALA A 134 5.65 -5.69 -1.36
C ALA A 134 5.71 -4.17 -1.50
N TRP A 135 6.81 -3.66 -2.06
CA TRP A 135 7.01 -2.23 -2.21
C TRP A 135 7.76 -1.90 -3.49
N LEU A 136 7.57 -0.67 -3.95
CA LEU A 136 8.22 -0.11 -5.11
C LEU A 136 9.12 1.05 -4.67
N GLY A 137 10.42 0.95 -4.98
CA GLY A 137 11.37 2.02 -4.76
C GLY A 137 11.31 3.08 -5.85
N ARG A 138 11.64 4.33 -5.50
CA ARG A 138 11.70 5.46 -6.46
C ARG A 138 12.53 5.14 -7.72
N PRO A 139 13.77 4.62 -7.63
CA PRO A 139 14.58 4.38 -8.83
C PRO A 139 13.92 3.43 -9.82
N LEU A 140 13.27 2.38 -9.30
CA LEU A 140 12.56 1.40 -10.14
C LEU A 140 11.34 2.02 -10.80
N LEU A 141 10.55 2.83 -10.08
CA LEU A 141 9.40 3.53 -10.66
C LEU A 141 9.82 4.47 -11.79
N ILE A 142 10.85 5.31 -11.56
CA ILE A 142 11.37 6.24 -12.56
C ILE A 142 11.87 5.49 -13.80
N ALA A 143 12.59 4.38 -13.62
CA ALA A 143 13.03 3.55 -14.74
C ALA A 143 11.85 3.00 -15.56
N ARG A 144 10.77 2.57 -14.90
CA ARG A 144 9.55 2.08 -15.58
C ARG A 144 8.82 3.20 -16.33
N LEU A 145 8.73 4.41 -15.76
CA LEU A 145 8.14 5.57 -16.43
C LEU A 145 8.93 5.97 -17.68
N ALA A 146 10.26 5.98 -17.58
CA ALA A 146 11.13 6.26 -18.72
C ALA A 146 10.98 5.21 -19.83
N GLN A 147 10.97 3.92 -19.48
CA GLN A 147 10.72 2.83 -20.43
C GLN A 147 9.34 2.93 -21.10
N GLY A 148 8.34 3.44 -20.39
CA GLY A 148 6.99 3.67 -20.91
C GLY A 148 6.83 4.95 -21.74
N GLY A 149 7.89 5.75 -21.94
CA GLY A 149 7.82 7.03 -22.64
C GLY A 149 7.01 8.09 -21.90
N ARG A 150 6.95 8.00 -20.56
CA ARG A 150 6.17 8.87 -19.66
C ARG A 150 7.05 9.78 -18.80
N LEU A 151 8.33 9.90 -19.15
CA LEU A 151 9.33 10.73 -18.45
C LEU A 151 9.78 11.91 -19.30
#